data_AF-A0A2N0XSJ2-F1
#
_entry.id   AF-A0A2N0XSJ2-F1
#
_cell.length_a   1.000
_cell.length_b   1.000
_cell.length_c   1.000
_cell.angle_alpha   90.00
_cell.angle_beta   90.00
_cell.angle_gamma   90.00
#
_symmetry.space_group_name_H-M   'P 1'
#
loop_
_entity.id
_entity.type
_entity.pdbx_description
1 polymer ?
#
loop_
_entity_poly.entity_id
_entity_poly.type
_entity_poly.pdbx_seq_one_letter_code
_entity_poly.pdbx_strand_id
1 'polypeptide(L)' 'MGIQDKIEDLEQQIFIACSEGNFDQMYLLENELEQLRGRIAFGMEEDPYALSGSFLTDD' A
#
# COMPACT_ATOMS: atom_id res chain seq x y z
N MET A 1 -3.40 -4.00 17.43
CA MET A 1 -2.73 -3.08 16.52
C MET A 1 -2.10 -3.93 15.42
N GLY A 2 -2.85 -4.12 14.34
CA GLY A 2 -2.51 -5.08 13.28
C GLY A 2 -1.75 -4.42 12.14
N ILE A 3 -1.31 -5.21 11.17
CA ILE A 3 -0.65 -4.70 9.96
C ILE A 3 -1.62 -3.80 9.14
N GLN A 4 -2.93 -4.05 9.23
CA GLN A 4 -3.98 -3.20 8.64
C GLN A 4 -3.95 -1.76 9.19
N ASP A 5 -3.76 -1.60 10.49
CA ASP A 5 -3.67 -0.30 11.17
C ASP A 5 -2.48 0.52 10.62
N LYS A 6 -1.37 -0.16 10.34
CA LYS A 6 -0.19 0.44 9.69
C LYS A 6 -0.41 0.79 8.23
N ILE A 7 -1.22 0.02 7.51
CA ILE A 7 -1.55 0.33 6.11
C ILE A 7 -2.44 1.57 6.05
N GLU A 8 -3.49 1.63 6.87
CA GLU A 8 -4.35 2.82 6.94
C GLU A 8 -3.57 4.08 7.29
N ASP A 9 -2.62 3.97 8.23
CA ASP A 9 -1.75 5.09 8.62
C ASP A 9 -0.87 5.54 7.44
N LEU A 10 -0.29 4.60 6.69
CA LEU A 10 0.50 4.90 5.49
C LEU A 10 -0.33 5.51 4.36
N GLU A 11 -1.53 4.99 4.07
CA GLU A 11 -2.44 5.55 3.05
C GLU A 11 -2.85 6.98 3.40
N GLN A 12 -3.09 7.25 4.68
CA GLN A 12 -3.46 8.58 5.16
C GLN A 12 -2.27 9.55 5.05
N GLN A 13 -1.05 9.10 5.39
CA GLN A 13 0.15 9.91 5.19
C GLN A 13 0.45 10.18 3.72
N ILE A 14 0.20 9.20 2.82
CA ILE A 14 0.31 9.39 1.37
C ILE A 14 -0.65 10.48 0.90
N PHE A 15 -1.90 10.46 1.36
CA PHE A 15 -2.90 11.46 1.01
C PHE A 15 -2.51 12.88 1.46
N ILE A 16 -1.94 13.00 2.66
CA ILE A 16 -1.45 14.27 3.21
C ILE A 16 -0.24 14.76 2.41
N ALA A 17 0.76 13.90 2.16
CA ALA A 17 1.95 14.22 1.37
C ALA A 17 1.59 14.65 -0.06
N CYS A 18 0.57 14.02 -0.66
CA CYS A 18 0.04 14.39 -1.97
C CYS A 18 -0.57 15.80 -1.96
N SER A 19 -1.29 16.15 -0.88
CA SER A 19 -1.86 17.49 -0.68
C SER A 19 -0.80 18.57 -0.43
N GLU A 20 0.32 18.19 0.20
CA GLU A 20 1.47 19.06 0.44
C GLU A 20 2.41 19.18 -0.78
N GLY A 21 2.21 18.35 -1.82
CA GLY A 21 3.10 18.27 -2.98
C GLY A 21 4.47 17.67 -2.66
N ASN A 22 4.57 16.92 -1.55
CA ASN A 22 5.79 16.31 -1.08
C ASN A 22 5.97 14.91 -1.67
N PHE A 23 6.36 14.86 -2.94
CA PHE A 23 6.50 13.63 -3.72
C PHE A 23 7.60 12.70 -3.19
N ASP A 24 8.67 13.24 -2.58
CA ASP A 24 9.70 12.42 -1.93
C ASP A 24 9.13 11.62 -0.76
N GLN A 25 8.30 12.27 0.08
CA GLN A 25 7.64 11.61 1.19
C GLN A 25 6.59 10.60 0.69
N MET A 26 5.82 10.96 -0.34
CA MET A 26 4.87 10.05 -0.98
C MET A 26 5.56 8.78 -1.49
N TYR A 27 6.69 8.91 -2.19
CA TYR A 27 7.43 7.78 -2.75
C TYR A 27 7.97 6.82 -1.68
N LEU A 28 8.46 7.37 -0.56
CA LEU A 28 8.92 6.57 0.58
C LEU A 28 7.77 5.80 1.24
N LEU A 29 6.62 6.45 1.42
CA LEU A 29 5.43 5.85 2.01
C LEU A 29 4.82 4.78 1.10
N GLU A 30 4.78 5.01 -0.21
CA GLU A 30 4.32 4.00 -1.19
C GLU A 30 5.22 2.76 -1.17
N ASN A 31 6.55 2.93 -1.13
CA ASN A 31 7.48 1.82 -1.06
C ASN A 31 7.36 1.03 0.26
N GLU A 32 7.06 1.69 1.38
CA GLU A 32 6.80 1.01 2.65
C GLU A 32 5.47 0.26 2.63
N LEU A 33 4.42 0.87 2.06
CA LEU A 33 3.11 0.26 1.88
C LEU A 33 3.18 -0.96 0.97
N GLU A 34 3.93 -0.89 -0.13
CA GLU A 34 4.15 -2.01 -1.03
C GLU A 34 4.89 -3.16 -0.35
N GLN A 35 5.91 -2.90 0.47
CA GLN A 35 6.60 -3.95 1.21
C GLN A 35 5.71 -4.60 2.28
N LEU A 36 4.87 -3.82 2.94
CA LEU A 36 3.87 -4.34 3.88
C LEU A 36 2.82 -5.17 3.16
N ARG A 37 2.29 -4.68 2.03
CA ARG A 37 1.37 -5.43 1.17
C ARG A 37 1.99 -6.67 0.57
N GLY A 38 3.24 -6.64 0.15
CA GLY A 38 3.97 -7.80 -0.39
C GLY A 38 4.21 -8.86 0.67
N ARG A 39 4.54 -8.46 1.90
CA ARG A 39 4.64 -9.39 3.04
C ARG A 39 3.28 -9.99 3.43
N ILE A 40 2.21 -9.20 3.34
CA ILE A 40 0.85 -9.69 3.55
C ILE A 40 0.44 -10.62 2.41
N ALA A 41 0.70 -10.26 1.16
CA ALA A 41 0.41 -11.07 -0.01
C ALA A 41 1.12 -12.42 0.05
N PHE A 42 2.41 -12.44 0.41
CA PHE A 42 3.19 -13.67 0.61
C PHE A 42 2.73 -14.52 1.81
N GLY A 43 2.18 -13.87 2.85
CA GLY A 43 1.55 -14.56 3.99
C GLY A 43 0.09 -14.97 3.75
N MET A 44 -0.53 -14.44 2.70
CA MET A 44 -1.92 -14.68 2.27
C MET A 44 -1.99 -15.48 0.96
N GLU A 45 -0.90 -16.13 0.52
CA GLU A 45 -0.92 -17.02 -0.65
C GLU A 45 -1.73 -18.31 -0.41
N GLU A 46 -2.24 -18.55 0.81
CA GLU A 46 -3.30 -19.53 1.08
C GLU A 46 -4.72 -19.00 0.74
N ASP A 47 -4.87 -17.74 0.35
CA ASP A 47 -6.16 -17.13 0.02
C ASP A 47 -6.26 -16.80 -1.48
N PRO A 48 -6.96 -17.64 -2.30
CA PRO A 48 -7.05 -17.52 -3.75
C PRO A 48 -7.82 -16.28 -4.26
N TYR A 49 -8.16 -15.34 -3.37
CA TYR A 49 -8.87 -14.10 -3.66
C TYR A 49 -8.10 -12.82 -3.29
N ALA A 50 -6.86 -12.90 -2.80
CA ALA A 50 -6.09 -11.72 -2.40
C ALA A 50 -5.49 -10.91 -3.58
N LEU A 51 -6.03 -11.04 -4.80
CA LEU A 51 -5.72 -10.20 -5.95
C LEU A 51 -6.47 -8.86 -5.86
N SER A 52 -6.35 -8.14 -4.74
CA SER A 52 -6.81 -6.75 -4.66
C SER A 52 -5.66 -5.83 -5.03
N GLY A 53 -5.47 -5.66 -6.34
CA GLY A 53 -4.45 -4.75 -6.87
C GLY A 53 -3.82 -5.13 -8.21
N SER A 54 -4.34 -6.13 -8.93
CA SER A 54 -3.99 -6.27 -10.35
C SER A 54 -4.57 -5.10 -11.12
N PHE A 55 -3.75 -4.06 -11.19
CA PHE A 55 -3.28 -3.52 -12.45
C PHE A 55 -4.41 -3.16 -13.41
N LEU A 56 -4.75 -1.87 -13.41
CA LEU A 56 -5.27 -1.18 -14.58
C LEU A 56 -4.39 -1.55 -15.79
N THR A 57 -4.73 -2.61 -16.52
CA THR A 57 -4.37 -2.73 -17.93
C THR A 57 -5.58 -2.22 -18.70
N ASP A 58 -5.44 -0.98 -19.14
CA ASP A 58 -6.06 -0.37 -20.31
C ASP A 58 -6.47 -1.40 -21.40
N ASP A 59 -7.77 -1.46 -21.70
CA ASP A 59 -8.35 -1.78 -23.02
C ASP A 59 -9.60 -0.91 -23.24
#